data_AF-A0A7L2UCQ1-F1
#
_entry.id   AF-A0A7L2UCQ1-F1
#
_cell.length_a   1.000
_cell.length_b   1.000
_cell.length_c   1.000
_cell.angle_alpha   90.00
_cell.angle_beta   90.00
_cell.angle_gamma   90.00
#
_symmetry.space_group_name_H-M   'P 1'
#
loop_
_entity.id
_entity.type
_entity.pdbx_description
1 polymer ?
#
loop_
_entity_poly.entity_id
_entity_poly.type
_entity_poly.pdbx_seq_one_letter_code
_entity_poly.pdbx_strand_id
1 'polypeptide(L)'
;VSHHLVRPLIRMSLVLQYQVQELTSLLLQKDAEIEDYRESGAALSRDRLRTEPFQEETFQQNFMAESLPQICGAGEGQAFASALQQLYVVVTQQEAKQARKRQHLDDTDSLAPAEETAGHPCPPPPSQEDETASSSEGTTPASSPAQKPRLPAAKAKPKKAKGLFR
;
A
#
# COMPACT_ATOMS: atom_id res chain seq x y z
N VAL A 1 -7.65 19.97 24.28
CA VAL A 1 -6.29 19.53 23.87
C VAL A 1 -6.29 18.21 23.08
N SER A 2 -6.94 17.14 23.54
CA SER A 2 -6.87 15.81 22.88
C SER A 2 -7.31 15.78 21.40
N HIS A 3 -8.46 16.38 21.05
CA HIS A 3 -9.04 16.28 19.69
C HIS A 3 -8.36 17.13 18.61
N HIS A 4 -7.69 18.22 18.98
CA HIS A 4 -7.12 19.17 18.02
C HIS A 4 -5.59 19.16 18.01
N LEU A 5 -4.95 18.46 18.94
CA LEU A 5 -3.49 18.38 19.00
C LEU A 5 -3.03 16.94 19.13
N VAL A 6 -3.33 16.28 20.25
CA VAL A 6 -2.77 14.96 20.55
C VAL A 6 -3.17 13.92 19.50
N ARG A 7 -4.48 13.76 19.23
CA ARG A 7 -4.97 12.76 18.28
C ARG A 7 -4.48 13.02 16.85
N PRO A 8 -4.63 14.24 16.29
CA PRO A 8 -4.10 14.53 14.97
C PRO A 8 -2.59 14.30 14.86
N LEU A 9 -1.79 14.78 15.82
CA LEU A 9 -0.33 14.64 15.77
C LEU A 9 0.10 13.18 15.83
N ILE A 10 -0.49 12.35 16.68
CA ILE A 10 -0.21 10.90 16.72
C ILE A 10 -0.54 10.26 15.36
N ARG A 11 -1.68 10.61 14.76
CA ARG A 11 -2.07 10.09 13.44
C ARG A 11 -1.10 10.55 12.35
N MET A 12 -0.65 11.80 12.39
CA MET A 12 0.35 12.31 11.47
C MET A 12 1.67 11.56 11.61
N SER A 13 2.14 11.31 12.84
CA SER A 13 3.36 10.53 13.08
C SER A 13 3.26 9.11 12.50
N LEU A 14 2.10 8.45 12.64
CA LEU A 14 1.86 7.15 12.02
C LEU A 14 1.92 7.22 10.49
N VAL A 15 1.26 8.22 9.88
CA VAL A 15 1.30 8.40 8.42
C VAL A 15 2.72 8.64 7.92
N LEU A 16 3.49 9.49 8.59
CA LEU A 16 4.88 9.76 8.23
C LEU A 16 5.75 8.52 8.41
N GLN A 17 5.52 7.71 9.43
CA GLN A 17 6.23 6.45 9.61
C GLN A 17 5.95 5.46 8.47
N TYR A 18 4.70 5.34 8.02
CA TYR A 18 4.38 4.54 6.84
C TYR A 18 5.09 5.07 5.59
N GLN A 19 5.13 6.38 5.38
CA GLN A 19 5.86 6.97 4.25
C GLN A 19 7.35 6.64 4.29
N VAL A 20 7.99 6.68 5.46
CA VAL A 20 9.40 6.29 5.61
C VAL A 20 9.61 4.83 5.21
N GLN A 21 8.71 3.93 5.59
CA GLN A 21 8.78 2.51 5.20
C GLN A 21 8.59 2.32 3.69
N GLU A 22 7.62 3.00 3.08
CA GLU A 22 7.39 2.93 1.63
C GLU A 22 8.60 3.45 0.84
N LEU A 23 9.17 4.59 1.27
CA LEU A 23 10.35 5.15 0.63
C LEU A 23 11.58 4.26 0.81
N THR A 24 11.75 3.64 1.97
CA THR A 24 12.82 2.67 2.23
C THR A 24 12.71 1.48 1.27
N SER A 25 11.52 0.89 1.15
CA SER A 25 11.27 -0.20 0.19
C SER A 25 11.58 0.22 -1.24
N LEU A 26 11.15 1.42 -1.64
CA LEU A 26 11.42 1.96 -2.97
C LEU A 26 12.92 2.16 -3.23
N LEU A 27 13.68 2.65 -2.25
CA LEU A 27 15.13 2.80 -2.36
C LEU A 27 15.82 1.45 -2.54
N LEU A 28 15.46 0.45 -1.75
CA LEU A 28 16.00 -0.91 -1.88
C LEU A 28 15.69 -1.51 -3.26
N GLN A 29 14.47 -1.29 -3.77
CA GLN A 29 14.11 -1.71 -5.12
C GLN A 29 14.96 -1.00 -6.18
N LYS A 30 15.26 0.28 -5.99
CA LYS A 30 16.11 1.05 -6.91
C LYS A 30 17.56 0.61 -6.87
N ASP A 31 18.09 0.26 -5.71
CA ASP A 31 19.44 -0.29 -5.59
C ASP A 31 19.55 -1.65 -6.30
N ALA A 32 18.53 -2.51 -6.16
CA ALA A 32 18.48 -3.77 -6.90
C ALA A 32 18.44 -3.55 -8.42
N GLU A 33 17.66 -2.59 -8.89
CA GLU A 33 17.61 -2.19 -10.30
C GLU A 33 18.97 -1.68 -10.79
N ILE A 34 19.65 -0.84 -10.00
CA ILE A 34 20.99 -0.33 -10.33
C ILE A 34 22.00 -1.48 -10.42
N GLU A 35 21.96 -2.44 -9.50
CA GLU A 35 22.88 -3.57 -9.53
C GLU A 35 22.62 -4.50 -10.73
N ASP A 36 21.36 -4.74 -11.12
CA ASP A 36 21.01 -5.48 -12.34
C ASP A 36 21.60 -4.83 -13.61
N TYR A 37 21.54 -3.50 -13.71
CA TYR A 37 22.21 -2.78 -14.80
C TYR A 37 23.72 -3.02 -14.81
N ARG A 38 24.37 -3.03 -13.63
CA ARG A 38 25.81 -3.24 -13.51
C ARG A 38 26.20 -4.67 -13.86
N GLU A 39 25.44 -5.66 -13.39
CA GLU A 39 25.62 -7.08 -13.73
C GLU A 39 25.43 -7.34 -15.23
N SER A 40 24.52 -6.60 -15.86
CA SER A 40 24.30 -6.58 -17.31
C SER A 40 25.41 -5.87 -18.11
N GLY A 41 26.43 -5.33 -17.44
CA GLY A 41 27.57 -4.65 -18.07
C GLY A 41 27.33 -3.19 -18.41
N ALA A 42 26.24 -2.57 -17.94
CA ALA A 42 26.06 -1.13 -18.07
C ALA A 42 27.07 -0.38 -17.20
N ALA A 43 27.66 0.67 -17.76
CA ALA A 43 28.58 1.54 -17.06
C ALA A 43 28.04 2.97 -17.03
N LEU A 44 28.25 3.67 -15.91
CA LEU A 44 27.88 5.08 -15.80
C LEU A 44 28.78 5.92 -16.71
N SER A 45 28.17 6.86 -17.44
CA SER A 45 28.92 7.84 -18.23
C SER A 45 29.50 8.99 -17.38
N ARG A 46 28.95 9.18 -16.18
CA ARG A 46 29.32 10.25 -15.23
C ARG A 46 29.41 9.66 -13.83
N ASP A 47 30.62 9.44 -13.34
CA ASP A 47 30.85 8.79 -12.04
C ASP A 47 30.24 9.54 -10.85
N ARG A 48 30.12 10.87 -10.93
CA ARG A 48 29.47 11.70 -9.90
C ARG A 48 27.98 11.42 -9.67
N LEU A 49 27.34 10.64 -10.55
CA LEU A 49 25.95 10.21 -10.41
C LEU A 49 25.83 8.90 -9.63
N ARG A 50 26.95 8.22 -9.35
CA ARG A 50 26.95 7.01 -8.55
C ARG A 50 26.50 7.35 -7.13
N THR A 51 25.54 6.58 -6.64
CA THR A 51 25.12 6.59 -5.24
C THR A 51 25.68 5.36 -4.53
N GLU A 52 25.88 5.48 -3.22
CA GLU A 52 26.12 4.31 -2.38
C GLU A 52 24.80 3.57 -2.13
N PRO A 53 24.82 2.24 -1.97
CA PRO A 53 23.61 1.48 -1.65
C PRO A 53 22.96 1.99 -0.37
N PHE A 54 21.64 2.11 -0.38
CA PHE A 54 20.88 2.56 0.77
C PHE A 54 20.94 1.53 1.90
N GLN A 55 21.27 2.00 3.10
CA GLN A 55 21.29 1.20 4.32
C GLN A 55 20.44 1.89 5.38
N GLU A 56 19.31 1.28 5.71
CA GLU A 56 18.31 1.87 6.61
C GLU A 56 18.89 2.17 8.00
N GLU A 57 19.61 1.22 8.61
CA GLU A 57 20.16 1.38 9.95
C GLU A 57 21.17 2.54 10.01
N THR A 58 22.11 2.57 9.06
CA THR A 58 23.10 3.65 8.95
C THR A 58 22.42 5.00 8.74
N PHE A 59 21.40 5.06 7.87
CA PHE A 59 20.62 6.27 7.66
C PHE A 59 19.92 6.74 8.94
N GLN A 60 19.26 5.83 9.67
CA GLN A 60 18.57 6.15 10.91
C GLN A 60 19.55 6.66 11.98
N GLN A 61 20.69 6.00 12.15
CA GLN A 61 21.73 6.41 13.09
C GLN A 61 22.25 7.83 12.76
N ASN A 62 22.60 8.09 11.50
CA ASN A 62 23.08 9.40 11.05
C ASN A 62 22.00 10.47 11.19
N PHE A 63 20.75 10.14 10.86
CA PHE A 63 19.62 11.05 11.02
C PHE A 63 19.42 11.44 12.49
N MET A 64 19.45 10.47 13.41
CA MET A 64 19.31 10.71 14.85
C MET A 64 20.45 11.55 15.42
N ALA A 65 21.68 11.33 14.95
CA ALA A 65 22.86 12.04 15.45
C ALA A 65 23.00 13.46 14.89
N GLU A 66 22.78 13.64 13.59
CA GLU A 66 23.13 14.88 12.88
C GLU A 66 21.91 15.74 12.53
N SER A 67 20.84 15.11 12.03
CA SER A 67 19.67 15.82 11.50
C SER A 67 18.65 16.14 12.59
N LEU A 68 18.35 15.18 13.46
CA LEU A 68 17.32 15.28 14.49
C LEU A 68 17.50 16.50 15.41
N PRO A 69 18.71 16.80 15.93
CA PRO A 69 18.91 17.97 16.79
C PRO A 69 18.61 19.30 16.08
N GLN A 70 18.85 19.37 14.77
CA GLN A 70 18.60 20.57 13.96
C GLN A 70 17.11 20.78 13.70
N ILE A 71 16.36 19.69 13.45
CA ILE A 71 14.91 19.76 13.16
C ILE A 71 14.03 19.85 14.41
N CYS A 72 14.48 19.31 15.54
CA CYS A 72 13.74 19.34 16.81
C CYS A 72 14.04 20.57 17.68
N GLY A 73 14.66 21.61 17.10
CA GLY A 73 14.90 22.88 17.79
C GLY A 73 13.61 23.50 18.34
N ALA A 74 13.70 24.15 19.51
CA ALA A 74 12.60 24.85 20.15
C ALA A 74 12.24 26.14 19.37
N GLY A 75 11.49 26.01 18.28
CA GLY A 75 10.89 27.13 17.55
C GLY A 75 9.43 27.35 17.94
N GLU A 76 8.87 28.53 17.67
CA GLU A 76 7.47 28.88 17.96
C GLU A 76 6.43 28.17 17.05
N GLY A 77 6.71 26.97 16.54
CA GLY A 77 5.79 26.19 15.70
C GLY A 77 5.74 26.60 14.22
N GLN A 78 6.60 27.53 13.79
CA GLN A 78 6.65 27.98 12.38
C GLN A 78 6.97 26.83 11.41
N ALA A 79 7.91 25.94 11.78
CA ALA A 79 8.25 24.78 10.97
C ALA A 79 7.05 23.83 10.74
N PHE A 80 6.20 23.69 11.76
CA PHE A 80 4.96 22.93 11.64
C PHE A 80 3.99 23.61 10.66
N ALA A 81 3.77 24.92 10.80
CA ALA A 81 2.88 25.67 9.91
C ALA A 81 3.34 25.61 8.45
N SER A 82 4.65 25.68 8.19
CA SER A 82 5.18 25.63 6.82
C SER A 82 5.18 24.23 6.20
N ALA A 83 5.52 23.18 6.96
CA ALA A 83 5.79 21.86 6.40
C ALA A 83 4.67 20.82 6.65
N LEU A 84 3.96 20.93 7.78
CA LEU A 84 3.06 19.88 8.28
C LEU A 84 1.58 20.29 8.32
N GLN A 85 1.25 21.57 8.13
CA GLN A 85 -0.12 22.07 8.22
C GLN A 85 -1.08 21.36 7.25
N GLN A 86 -0.65 21.08 6.02
CA GLN A 86 -1.49 20.39 5.04
C GLN A 86 -1.83 18.96 5.50
N LEU A 87 -0.83 18.23 6.01
CA LEU A 87 -1.04 16.89 6.54
C LEU A 87 -1.99 16.92 7.75
N TYR A 88 -1.84 17.91 8.64
CA TYR A 88 -2.77 18.11 9.77
C TYR A 88 -4.22 18.34 9.30
N VAL A 89 -4.42 19.20 8.30
CA VAL A 89 -5.76 19.49 7.75
C VAL A 89 -6.38 18.22 7.16
N VAL A 90 -5.62 17.43 6.40
CA VAL A 90 -6.11 16.16 5.83
C VAL A 90 -6.48 15.16 6.94
N VAL A 91 -5.62 14.99 7.95
CA VAL A 91 -5.84 14.07 9.06
C VAL A 91 -7.07 14.48 9.87
N THR A 92 -7.21 15.75 10.23
CA THR A 92 -8.36 16.24 11.01
C THR A 92 -9.67 16.14 10.23
N GLN A 93 -9.67 16.43 8.93
CA GLN A 93 -10.83 16.23 8.08
C GLN A 93 -11.22 14.75 8.00
N GLN A 94 -10.24 13.85 7.88
CA GLN A 94 -10.49 12.41 7.87
C GLN A 94 -11.09 11.95 9.20
N GLU A 95 -10.57 12.39 10.34
CA GLU A 95 -11.12 12.07 11.65
C GLU A 95 -12.56 12.57 11.82
N ALA A 96 -12.85 13.79 11.37
CA ALA A 96 -14.21 14.35 11.42
C ALA A 96 -15.19 13.55 10.54
N LYS A 97 -14.77 13.14 9.34
CA LYS A 97 -15.57 12.26 8.47
C LYS A 97 -15.86 10.92 9.13
N GLN A 98 -14.86 10.32 9.78
CA GLN A 98 -15.02 9.04 10.47
C GLN A 98 -15.92 9.16 11.72
N ALA A 99 -15.83 10.27 12.46
CA ALA A 99 -16.70 10.53 13.59
C ALA A 99 -18.18 10.64 13.17
N ARG A 100 -18.46 11.38 12.08
CA ARG A 100 -19.82 11.49 11.52
C ARG A 100 -20.38 10.15 11.05
N LYS A 101 -19.57 9.32 10.40
CA LYS A 101 -19.98 7.97 9.99
C LYS A 101 -20.41 7.10 11.16
N ARG A 102 -19.73 7.21 12.30
CA ARG A 102 -20.07 6.46 13.52
C ARG A 102 -21.38 6.94 14.13
N GLN A 103 -21.61 8.25 14.16
CA GLN A 103 -22.86 8.84 14.67
C GLN A 103 -24.07 8.44 13.82
N HIS A 104 -23.94 8.46 12.48
CA HIS A 104 -25.02 8.05 11.57
C HIS A 104 -25.41 6.56 11.71
N LEU A 105 -24.46 5.69 12.07
CA LEU A 105 -24.75 4.27 12.29
C LEU A 105 -25.57 4.05 13.57
N ASP A 106 -25.28 4.83 14.62
CA ASP A 106 -25.98 4.80 15.92
C ASP A 106 -27.45 5.29 15.78
N ASP A 107 -27.68 6.34 14.99
CA ASP A 107 -29.03 6.88 14.75
C ASP A 107 -29.93 5.97 13.89
N THR A 108 -29.36 5.03 13.13
CA THR A 108 -30.14 4.09 12.28
C THR A 108 -30.74 2.95 13.09
N ASP A 109 -30.10 2.55 14.19
CA ASP A 109 -30.59 1.47 15.07
C ASP A 109 -31.61 1.97 16.13
N SER A 110 -31.81 3.30 16.23
CA SER A 110 -32.72 3.93 17.19
C SER A 110 -34.04 4.44 16.57
N LEU A 111 -34.51 3.81 15.49
CA LEU A 111 -35.88 3.97 15.01
C LEU A 111 -36.58 2.60 14.95
N ALA A 112 -36.92 2.08 16.12
CA ALA A 112 -37.89 0.98 16.22
C ALA A 112 -39.29 1.54 15.87
N PRO A 113 -40.05 0.92 14.95
CA PRO A 113 -41.45 1.27 14.74
C PRO A 113 -42.24 0.82 15.98
N ALA A 114 -42.82 1.78 16.68
CA ALA A 114 -43.82 1.51 17.69
C ALA A 114 -45.10 1.02 16.98
N GLU A 115 -45.30 -0.28 16.91
CA GLU A 115 -46.61 -0.89 16.68
C GLU A 115 -46.91 -1.87 17.82
N GLU A 116 -47.71 -1.39 18.78
CA GLU A 116 -48.54 -2.23 19.65
C GLU A 116 -49.70 -2.79 18.82
N THR A 117 -49.86 -4.12 18.76
CA THR A 117 -50.96 -4.84 19.44
C THR A 117 -51.29 -6.20 18.80
N ALA A 118 -51.27 -7.23 19.66
CA ALA A 118 -52.10 -8.44 19.70
C ALA A 118 -52.12 -9.47 18.53
N GLY A 119 -51.67 -10.70 18.85
CA GLY A 119 -52.34 -11.93 18.38
C GLY A 119 -51.47 -13.09 17.88
N HIS A 120 -51.07 -14.01 18.77
CA HIS A 120 -50.62 -15.40 18.53
C HIS A 120 -51.65 -16.27 17.75
N PRO A 121 -51.41 -17.57 17.35
CA PRO A 121 -50.18 -18.38 17.11
C PRO A 121 -50.21 -19.24 15.79
N CYS A 122 -49.09 -19.92 15.46
CA CYS A 122 -48.93 -21.03 14.46
C CYS A 122 -49.68 -22.33 14.90
N PRO A 123 -49.86 -23.48 14.16
CA PRO A 123 -49.14 -24.12 13.00
C PRO A 123 -50.08 -24.94 12.02
N PRO A 124 -49.76 -26.08 11.32
CA PRO A 124 -48.51 -26.79 10.88
C PRO A 124 -48.47 -27.17 9.35
N PRO A 125 -47.47 -27.96 8.83
CA PRO A 125 -47.30 -28.29 7.39
C PRO A 125 -47.83 -29.69 7.01
N PRO A 126 -47.86 -30.07 5.71
CA PRO A 126 -47.79 -31.47 5.33
C PRO A 126 -46.65 -31.83 4.36
N SER A 127 -46.10 -33.00 4.64
CA SER A 127 -45.05 -33.77 3.98
C SER A 127 -45.48 -34.43 2.65
N GLN A 128 -44.48 -35.02 1.97
CA GLN A 128 -44.44 -36.30 1.22
C GLN A 128 -43.80 -36.14 -0.18
N GLU A 129 -42.56 -36.60 -0.41
CA GLU A 129 -42.06 -38.00 -0.58
C GLU A 129 -42.25 -38.49 -2.03
N ASP A 130 -41.13 -38.67 -2.76
CA ASP A 130 -40.79 -39.85 -3.60
C ASP A 130 -39.37 -39.58 -4.20
N GLU A 131 -38.28 -40.12 -3.64
CA GLU A 131 -37.66 -41.42 -3.98
C GLU A 131 -37.44 -41.64 -5.49
N THR A 132 -36.17 -41.69 -5.92
CA THR A 132 -35.58 -42.85 -6.62
C THR A 132 -34.13 -42.57 -7.06
N ALA A 133 -33.26 -43.46 -6.57
CA ALA A 133 -32.05 -44.03 -7.18
C ALA A 133 -30.88 -43.08 -7.58
N SER A 134 -29.70 -43.19 -6.96
CA SER A 134 -28.64 -44.19 -7.23
C SER A 134 -27.98 -43.94 -8.61
N SER A 135 -26.66 -43.87 -8.83
CA SER A 135 -25.49 -44.39 -8.13
C SER A 135 -24.23 -43.83 -8.81
N SER A 136 -23.13 -43.73 -8.05
CA SER A 136 -21.74 -44.08 -8.43
C SER A 136 -21.05 -43.30 -9.59
N GLU A 137 -19.74 -43.08 -9.67
CA GLU A 137 -18.51 -43.12 -8.86
C GLU A 137 -17.37 -42.97 -9.90
N GLY A 138 -16.16 -42.62 -9.49
CA GLY A 138 -14.93 -42.90 -10.27
C GLY A 138 -14.34 -41.70 -11.02
N THR A 139 -13.33 -40.97 -10.53
CA THR A 139 -11.92 -41.34 -10.25
C THR A 139 -10.95 -40.99 -11.40
N THR A 140 -10.38 -39.78 -11.31
CA THR A 140 -8.94 -39.42 -11.45
C THR A 140 -8.18 -39.70 -12.80
N PRO A 141 -6.85 -39.40 -12.93
CA PRO A 141 -6.33 -38.42 -13.90
C PRO A 141 -5.27 -39.00 -14.87
N ALA A 142 -4.81 -38.24 -15.87
CA ALA A 142 -3.59 -38.53 -16.65
C ALA A 142 -3.16 -37.25 -17.41
N SER A 143 -2.01 -36.64 -17.10
CA SER A 143 -0.64 -36.92 -17.60
C SER A 143 -0.37 -36.45 -19.05
N SER A 144 0.35 -35.32 -19.17
CA SER A 144 1.44 -34.82 -20.07
C SER A 144 1.75 -35.50 -21.44
N PRO A 145 2.63 -34.97 -22.36
CA PRO A 145 3.53 -33.79 -22.33
C PRO A 145 3.68 -32.97 -23.65
N ALA A 146 4.46 -31.88 -23.56
CA ALA A 146 5.40 -31.30 -24.55
C ALA A 146 4.91 -30.76 -25.91
N GLN A 147 5.24 -29.49 -26.21
CA GLN A 147 5.86 -29.08 -27.48
C GLN A 147 6.39 -27.63 -27.44
N LYS A 148 7.69 -27.47 -27.70
CA LYS A 148 8.38 -26.22 -28.08
C LYS A 148 8.69 -26.35 -29.58
N PRO A 149 8.38 -25.37 -30.42
CA PRO A 149 9.44 -24.65 -31.19
C PRO A 149 9.02 -23.18 -31.44
N ARG A 150 9.81 -22.19 -31.86
CA ARG A 150 11.17 -21.97 -32.35
C ARG A 150 11.35 -20.43 -32.39
N LEU A 151 12.54 -19.93 -32.10
CA LEU A 151 12.93 -18.53 -32.38
C LEU A 151 13.33 -18.38 -33.86
N PRO A 152 13.04 -17.25 -34.52
CA PRO A 152 13.79 -16.82 -35.70
C PRO A 152 14.91 -15.85 -35.29
N ALA A 153 16.14 -16.24 -35.61
CA ALA A 153 17.31 -15.37 -35.62
C ALA A 153 17.26 -14.45 -36.85
N ALA A 154 17.51 -13.14 -36.65
CA ALA A 154 17.82 -12.22 -37.73
C ALA A 154 19.20 -11.60 -37.49
N LYS A 155 20.15 -11.96 -38.35
CA LYS A 155 21.45 -11.31 -38.48
C LYS A 155 21.31 -10.07 -39.36
N ALA A 156 21.84 -8.93 -38.93
CA ALA A 156 22.29 -7.87 -39.84
C ALA A 156 23.53 -7.14 -39.27
N LYS A 157 24.54 -7.01 -40.13
CA LYS A 157 25.90 -6.49 -39.93
C LYS A 157 25.96 -4.95 -39.78
N PRO A 158 27.08 -4.38 -39.30
CA PRO A 158 27.16 -3.00 -38.79
C PRO A 158 27.30 -1.95 -39.89
N LYS A 159 26.85 -0.72 -39.62
CA LYS A 159 27.17 0.48 -40.42
C LYS A 159 27.60 1.66 -39.55
N LYS A 160 28.60 2.37 -40.07
CA LYS A 160 29.52 3.35 -39.46
C LYS A 160 28.85 4.58 -38.81
N ALA A 161 29.57 5.10 -37.82
CA ALA A 161 29.40 6.41 -37.18
C ALA A 161 29.45 7.59 -38.16
N LYS A 162 28.65 8.62 -37.85
CA LYS A 162 28.91 10.03 -38.18
C LYS A 162 28.17 10.88 -37.16
N GLY A 163 28.94 11.61 -36.36
CA GLY A 163 28.43 12.48 -35.32
C GLY A 163 27.67 13.66 -35.89
N LEU A 164 26.73 14.17 -35.10
CA LEU A 164 26.23 15.52 -35.23
C LEU A 164 25.60 15.92 -33.88
N PHE A 165 26.44 16.29 -32.92
CA PHE A 165 25.98 17.15 -31.83
C PHE A 165 25.93 18.57 -32.38
N ARG A 166 24.79 19.22 -32.18
CA ARG A 166 24.61 20.67 -32.20
C ARG A 166 24.04 21.09 -30.85
#